data_AF-Q1NGT5-F1
#
_entry.id   AF-Q1NGT5-F1
#
_cell.length_a   1.000
_cell.length_b   1.000
_cell.length_c   1.000
_cell.angle_alpha   90.00
_cell.angle_beta   90.00
_cell.angle_gamma   90.00
#
_symmetry.space_group_name_H-M   'P 1'
#
loop_
_entity.id
_entity.type
_entity.pdbx_description
1 polymer ?
#
loop_
_entity_poly.entity_id
_entity_poly.type
_entity_poly.pdbx_seq_one_letter_code
_entity_poly.pdbx_strand_id
1 'polypeptide(L)'
;MKARLLTGIDALASRDATSNPEPLIARVQAPAVLPNDVKANLSGCFVIGNATGSLAKERVEVQLVSLSCVDFDERSVVDQPIKGFFVDTDGKKGLSGRVVTRAGAALARSFITGTISGMSQSVENTFGDTSVSPLGTVRSLDAGDAAKSGIAGGLSKSSDKLTDFYLDLARQAGPIVEVGAAKDVVVVIQEGVALEIKPTAGSKF
;
A
#
# COMPACT_ATOMS: atom_id res chain seq x y z
N MET A 1 -16.05 20.72 2.09
CA MET A 1 -15.27 21.97 2.32
C MET A 1 -13.98 21.94 1.52
N LYS A 2 -13.51 23.09 0.99
CA LYS A 2 -12.27 23.15 0.19
C LYS A 2 -11.03 23.15 1.08
N ALA A 3 -10.05 22.33 0.75
CA ALA A 3 -8.77 22.22 1.42
C ALA A 3 -7.64 22.06 0.40
N ARG A 4 -6.40 22.27 0.85
CA ARG A 4 -5.20 22.07 0.05
C ARG A 4 -4.25 21.13 0.75
N LEU A 5 -3.77 20.12 0.04
CA LEU A 5 -2.77 19.19 0.56
C LEU A 5 -1.47 19.94 0.88
N LEU A 6 -0.89 19.67 2.04
CA LEU A 6 0.42 20.24 2.40
C LEU A 6 1.56 19.38 1.87
N THR A 7 1.36 18.08 1.84
CA THR A 7 2.34 17.09 1.41
C THR A 7 1.83 16.33 0.20
N GLY A 8 2.74 15.90 -0.67
CA GLY A 8 2.46 14.84 -1.64
C GLY A 8 2.46 13.49 -0.95
N ILE A 9 1.99 12.46 -1.64
CA ILE A 9 1.94 11.10 -1.10
C ILE A 9 2.18 10.06 -2.18
N ASP A 10 2.95 9.03 -1.83
CA ASP A 10 3.27 7.88 -2.68
C ASP A 10 2.59 6.63 -2.12
N ALA A 11 1.26 6.59 -2.18
CA ALA A 11 0.51 5.56 -1.50
C ALA A 11 0.69 4.18 -2.16
N LEU A 12 1.08 3.19 -1.36
CA LEU A 12 1.14 1.79 -1.79
C LEU A 12 -0.25 1.31 -2.23
N ALA A 13 -0.31 0.56 -3.33
CA ALA A 13 -1.53 -0.05 -3.86
C ALA A 13 -1.55 -1.59 -3.72
N SER A 14 -0.67 -2.13 -2.86
CA SER A 14 -0.57 -3.57 -2.55
C SER A 14 -1.60 -4.00 -1.50
N ARG A 15 -1.80 -5.32 -1.35
CA ARG A 15 -2.69 -5.89 -0.33
C ARG A 15 -2.36 -5.44 1.11
N ASP A 16 -1.09 -5.13 1.38
CA ASP A 16 -0.61 -4.65 2.67
C ASP A 16 -0.86 -3.14 2.90
N ALA A 17 -1.30 -2.40 1.88
CA ALA A 17 -1.53 -0.96 2.02
C ALA A 17 -2.67 -0.60 3.00
N THR A 18 -3.56 -1.56 3.29
CA THR A 18 -4.62 -1.39 4.29
C THR A 18 -4.09 -1.56 5.73
N SER A 19 -3.02 -2.33 5.93
CA SER A 19 -2.46 -2.58 7.28
C SER A 19 -1.52 -1.46 7.73
N ASN A 20 -0.88 -0.76 6.80
CA ASN A 20 -0.03 0.38 7.09
C ASN A 20 -0.33 1.55 6.13
N PRO A 21 -1.44 2.28 6.35
CA PRO A 21 -1.76 3.43 5.52
C PRO A 21 -0.82 4.60 5.81
N GLU A 22 -0.54 5.40 4.78
CA GLU A 22 0.36 6.55 4.90
C GLU A 22 -0.42 7.78 5.38
N PRO A 23 0.06 8.49 6.42
CA PRO A 23 -0.62 9.69 6.91
C PRO A 23 -0.38 10.87 5.97
N LEU A 24 -1.41 11.69 5.79
CA LEU A 24 -1.37 12.88 4.95
C LEU A 24 -2.12 14.03 5.61
N ILE A 25 -1.66 15.26 5.34
CA ILE A 25 -2.21 16.47 5.97
C ILE A 25 -2.72 17.44 4.91
N ALA A 26 -3.94 17.91 5.12
CA ALA A 26 -4.57 18.95 4.30
C ALA A 26 -4.93 20.16 5.16
N ARG A 27 -4.67 21.37 4.64
CA ARG A 27 -5.09 22.63 5.26
C ARG A 27 -6.40 23.11 4.66
N VAL A 28 -7.38 23.37 5.50
CA VAL A 28 -8.69 23.89 5.10
C VAL A 28 -8.55 25.34 4.64
N GLN A 29 -9.05 25.65 3.44
CA GLN A 29 -8.96 27.00 2.87
C GLN A 29 -10.25 27.81 3.05
N ALA A 30 -11.40 27.14 3.17
CA ALA A 30 -12.70 27.79 3.24
C ALA A 30 -13.54 27.26 4.41
N PRO A 31 -14.45 28.07 4.98
CA PRO A 31 -15.40 27.63 5.99
C PRO A 31 -16.15 26.37 5.56
N ALA A 32 -16.45 25.50 6.52
CA ALA A 32 -17.25 24.32 6.25
C ALA A 32 -18.71 24.71 6.08
N VAL A 33 -19.34 24.19 5.02
CA VAL A 33 -20.80 24.31 4.79
C VAL A 33 -21.44 23.03 5.30
N LEU A 34 -22.23 23.14 6.37
CA LEU A 34 -22.96 22.02 6.95
C LEU A 34 -24.27 21.76 6.18
N PRO A 35 -24.90 20.58 6.33
CA PRO A 35 -26.13 20.18 5.62
C PRO A 35 -27.37 21.09 5.72
N ASN A 36 -27.30 22.23 6.42
CA ASN A 36 -28.37 23.23 6.54
C ASN A 36 -27.90 24.65 6.18
N ASP A 37 -26.89 24.79 5.31
CA ASP A 37 -26.23 26.06 4.97
C ASP A 37 -25.59 26.81 6.17
N VAL A 38 -25.52 26.17 7.33
CA VAL A 38 -24.80 26.68 8.49
C VAL A 38 -23.31 26.65 8.18
N LYS A 39 -22.64 27.80 8.30
CA LYS A 39 -21.21 27.92 8.07
C LYS A 39 -20.47 27.80 9.40
N ALA A 40 -19.58 26.82 9.50
CA ALA A 40 -18.61 26.74 10.59
C ALA A 40 -17.27 27.30 10.12
N ASN A 41 -16.68 28.22 10.89
CA ASN A 41 -15.38 28.78 10.57
C ASN A 41 -14.27 27.78 10.92
N LEU A 42 -13.96 26.89 9.97
CA LEU A 42 -12.86 25.92 10.06
C LEU A 42 -11.69 26.30 9.13
N SER A 43 -11.65 27.54 8.64
CA SER A 43 -10.55 27.98 7.77
C SER A 43 -9.24 27.99 8.54
N GLY A 44 -8.18 27.43 7.96
CA GLY A 44 -6.87 27.33 8.59
C GLY A 44 -6.64 26.05 9.40
N CYS A 45 -7.69 25.27 9.70
CA CYS A 45 -7.53 23.99 10.37
C CYS A 45 -6.76 22.97 9.52
N PHE A 46 -6.10 22.04 10.21
CA PHE A 46 -5.42 20.90 9.60
C PHE A 46 -6.29 19.66 9.74
N VAL A 47 -6.44 18.95 8.63
CA VAL A 47 -7.14 17.67 8.56
C VAL A 47 -6.09 16.60 8.31
N ILE A 48 -6.06 15.60 9.16
CA ILE A 48 -5.18 14.45 9.05
C ILE A 48 -6.00 13.27 8.53
N GLY A 49 -5.46 12.55 7.55
CA GLY A 49 -6.08 11.36 7.00
C GLY A 49 -5.07 10.28 6.66
N ASN A 50 -5.53 9.04 6.71
CA ASN A 50 -4.80 7.85 6.31
C ASN A 50 -5.09 7.56 4.84
N ALA A 51 -4.04 7.41 4.04
CA ALA A 51 -4.12 7.19 2.61
C ALA A 51 -3.78 5.74 2.24
N THR A 52 -4.55 5.20 1.31
CA THR A 52 -4.35 3.86 0.74
C THR A 52 -4.50 3.94 -0.77
N GLY A 53 -3.52 3.42 -1.51
CA GLY A 53 -3.56 3.37 -2.97
C GLY A 53 -4.51 2.28 -3.46
N SER A 54 -5.24 2.58 -4.54
CA SER A 54 -6.06 1.60 -5.27
C SER A 54 -5.63 1.60 -6.73
N LEU A 55 -4.97 0.52 -7.17
CA LEU A 55 -4.53 0.35 -8.54
C LEU A 55 -5.73 0.25 -9.51
N ALA A 56 -6.81 -0.42 -9.08
CA ALA A 56 -8.00 -0.61 -9.91
C ALA A 56 -8.73 0.70 -10.26
N LYS A 57 -8.56 1.74 -9.43
CA LYS A 57 -9.19 3.05 -9.63
C LYS A 57 -8.19 4.15 -10.01
N GLU A 58 -6.89 3.82 -10.03
CA GLU A 58 -5.78 4.77 -10.17
C GLU A 58 -5.90 5.96 -9.21
N ARG A 59 -6.26 5.65 -7.96
CA ARG A 59 -6.63 6.64 -6.95
C ARG A 59 -6.07 6.30 -5.58
N VAL A 60 -5.81 7.34 -4.81
CA VAL A 60 -5.52 7.25 -3.38
C VAL A 60 -6.82 7.50 -2.63
N GLU A 61 -7.32 6.46 -1.96
CA GLU A 61 -8.44 6.60 -1.04
C GLU A 61 -7.93 7.14 0.29
N VAL A 62 -8.55 8.19 0.80
CA VAL A 62 -8.13 8.83 2.05
C VAL A 62 -9.27 8.80 3.04
N GLN A 63 -8.99 8.27 4.22
CA GLN A 63 -9.92 8.25 5.34
C GLN A 63 -9.46 9.25 6.39
N LEU A 64 -10.33 10.18 6.77
CA LEU A 64 -10.02 11.18 7.78
C LEU A 64 -9.87 10.50 9.14
N VAL A 65 -8.95 11.02 9.94
CA VAL A 65 -8.63 10.52 11.28
C VAL A 65 -8.92 11.59 12.32
N SER A 66 -8.36 12.79 12.14
CA SER A 66 -8.55 13.90 13.06
C SER A 66 -8.54 15.25 12.38
N LEU A 67 -9.18 16.22 13.04
CA LEU A 67 -9.20 17.62 12.71
C LEU A 67 -8.53 18.39 13.85
N SER A 68 -7.51 19.17 13.52
CA SER A 68 -6.80 20.05 14.45
C SER A 68 -7.01 21.51 14.05
N CYS A 69 -7.62 22.29 14.93
CA CYS A 69 -7.79 23.74 14.80
C CYS A 69 -7.19 24.45 16.03
N VAL A 70 -6.66 25.65 15.81
CA VAL A 70 -6.29 26.58 16.88
C VAL A 70 -7.25 27.75 16.83
N ASP A 71 -7.88 28.07 17.95
CA ASP A 71 -8.77 29.23 18.03
C ASP A 71 -7.99 30.55 18.00
N PHE A 72 -8.63 31.64 17.58
CA PHE A 72 -8.02 32.96 17.39
C PHE A 72 -7.37 33.54 18.64
N ASP A 73 -7.79 33.07 19.82
CA ASP A 73 -7.25 33.47 21.12
C ASP A 73 -6.03 32.64 21.56
N GLU A 74 -5.49 31.75 20.70
CA GLU A 74 -4.34 30.85 20.94
C GLU A 74 -4.46 29.93 22.18
N ARG A 75 -5.61 29.96 22.84
CA ARG A 75 -5.86 29.37 24.15
C ARG A 75 -6.58 28.02 24.10
N SER A 76 -6.93 27.54 22.91
CA SER A 76 -7.57 26.25 22.77
C SER A 76 -7.19 25.55 21.47
N VAL A 77 -6.85 24.27 21.61
CA VAL A 77 -6.60 23.37 20.49
C VAL A 77 -7.79 22.43 20.39
N VAL A 78 -8.49 22.51 19.27
CA VAL A 78 -9.56 21.57 18.93
C VAL A 78 -8.91 20.43 18.18
N ASP A 79 -8.59 19.34 18.87
CA ASP A 79 -8.14 18.08 18.27
C ASP A 79 -9.22 17.03 18.49
N GLN A 80 -9.96 16.74 17.41
CA GLN A 80 -11.13 15.88 17.45
C GLN A 80 -11.02 14.78 16.40
N PRO A 81 -11.29 13.51 16.76
CA PRO A 81 -11.34 12.43 15.79
C PRO A 81 -12.54 12.65 14.86
N ILE A 82 -12.32 12.60 13.56
CA ILE A 82 -13.39 12.80 12.56
C ILE A 82 -13.40 11.65 11.56
N LYS A 83 -14.59 11.31 11.07
CA LYS A 83 -14.75 10.35 9.97
C LYS A 83 -15.18 11.06 8.71
N GLY A 84 -14.53 10.71 7.61
CA GLY A 84 -14.83 11.28 6.31
C GLY A 84 -13.84 10.81 5.25
N PHE A 85 -13.85 11.48 4.12
CA PHE A 85 -12.95 11.19 3.01
C PHE A 85 -12.58 12.45 2.22
N PHE A 86 -11.49 12.37 1.46
CA PHE A 86 -11.17 13.37 0.45
C PHE A 86 -11.81 13.04 -0.91
N VAL A 87 -12.17 14.10 -1.60
CA VAL A 87 -12.73 14.13 -2.94
C VAL A 87 -11.83 15.00 -3.78
N ASP A 88 -11.48 14.54 -4.97
CA ASP A 88 -10.64 15.29 -5.90
C ASP A 88 -11.45 16.44 -6.55
N THR A 89 -10.79 17.32 -7.29
CA THR A 89 -11.44 18.41 -8.03
C THR A 89 -12.45 17.91 -9.07
N ASP A 90 -12.37 16.64 -9.46
CA ASP A 90 -13.32 15.99 -10.37
C ASP A 90 -14.59 15.48 -9.69
N GLY A 91 -14.75 15.68 -8.38
CA GLY A 91 -15.94 15.31 -7.62
C GLY A 91 -16.04 13.82 -7.27
N LYS A 92 -15.02 13.01 -7.58
CA LYS A 92 -15.00 11.58 -7.25
C LYS A 92 -14.24 11.33 -5.94
N LYS A 93 -14.67 10.29 -5.21
CA LYS A 93 -14.01 9.84 -3.97
C LYS A 93 -12.54 9.49 -4.24
N GLY A 94 -11.66 9.93 -3.35
CA GLY A 94 -10.23 9.69 -3.44
C GLY A 94 -9.54 10.61 -4.43
N LEU A 95 -8.22 10.70 -4.30
CA LEU A 95 -7.37 11.59 -5.09
C LEU A 95 -6.90 10.85 -6.33
N SER A 96 -7.14 11.41 -7.52
CA SER A 96 -6.53 10.90 -8.74
C SER A 96 -5.02 11.10 -8.65
N GLY A 97 -4.28 10.03 -8.96
CA GLY A 97 -2.83 10.00 -8.93
C GLY A 97 -2.28 9.19 -10.09
N ARG A 98 -0.97 9.24 -10.27
CA ARG A 98 -0.26 8.52 -11.32
C ARG A 98 0.22 7.19 -10.78
N VAL A 99 -0.10 6.10 -11.47
CA VAL A 99 0.44 4.79 -11.13
C VAL A 99 1.91 4.73 -11.54
N VAL A 100 2.79 4.43 -10.59
CA VAL A 100 4.21 4.18 -10.83
C VAL A 100 4.55 2.78 -10.35
N THR A 101 4.96 1.93 -11.29
CA THR A 101 5.39 0.55 -11.03
C THR A 101 6.91 0.48 -10.96
N ARG A 102 7.46 0.29 -9.75
CA ARG A 102 8.91 0.13 -9.54
C ARG A 102 9.38 -1.34 -9.70
N ALA A 103 8.46 -2.30 -9.67
CA ALA A 103 8.75 -3.73 -9.81
C ALA A 103 8.96 -4.23 -11.25
N GLY A 104 8.71 -3.42 -12.29
CA GLY A 104 8.71 -3.90 -13.69
C GLY A 104 10.02 -4.57 -14.12
N ALA A 105 11.16 -3.99 -13.77
CA ALA A 105 12.47 -4.55 -14.08
C ALA A 105 12.80 -5.80 -13.25
N ALA A 106 12.34 -5.87 -11.99
CA ALA A 106 12.57 -7.02 -11.11
C ALA A 106 11.72 -8.23 -11.53
N LEU A 107 10.44 -8.01 -11.84
CA LEU A 107 9.52 -9.03 -12.33
C LEU A 107 9.93 -9.58 -13.70
N ALA A 108 10.41 -8.72 -14.60
CA ALA A 108 10.95 -9.16 -15.89
C ALA A 108 12.18 -10.07 -15.70
N ARG A 109 13.07 -9.74 -14.75
CA ARG A 109 14.24 -10.57 -14.43
C ARG A 109 13.84 -11.90 -13.79
N SER A 110 12.87 -11.94 -12.88
CA SER A 110 12.40 -13.19 -12.28
C SER A 110 11.71 -14.10 -13.29
N PHE A 111 10.97 -13.55 -14.26
CA PHE A 111 10.34 -14.33 -15.33
C PHE A 111 11.37 -15.01 -16.24
N ILE A 112 12.44 -14.29 -16.59
CA ILE A 112 13.55 -14.86 -17.38
C ILE A 112 14.20 -16.04 -16.63
N THR A 113 14.46 -15.89 -15.33
CA THR A 113 15.04 -16.96 -14.51
C THR A 113 14.09 -18.15 -14.30
N GLY A 114 12.79 -17.89 -14.06
CA GLY A 114 11.79 -18.93 -13.84
C GLY A 114 11.46 -19.77 -15.07
N THR A 115 11.62 -19.22 -16.28
CA THR A 115 11.43 -19.99 -17.52
C THR A 115 12.59 -20.97 -17.75
N ILE A 116 13.79 -20.65 -17.25
CA ILE A 116 14.97 -21.53 -17.33
C ILE A 116 14.84 -22.71 -16.36
N SER A 117 14.29 -22.50 -15.15
CA SER A 117 14.04 -23.59 -14.21
C SER A 117 12.93 -24.55 -14.69
N GLY A 118 11.91 -24.05 -15.40
CA GLY A 118 10.86 -24.88 -16.00
C GLY A 118 11.36 -25.91 -17.03
N MET A 119 12.48 -25.64 -17.72
CA MET A 119 13.09 -26.62 -18.65
C MET A 119 13.95 -27.67 -17.94
N SER A 120 14.40 -27.42 -16.70
CA SER A 120 15.19 -28.39 -15.93
C SER A 120 14.38 -29.50 -15.27
N GLN A 121 13.09 -29.27 -14.96
CA GLN A 121 12.21 -30.31 -14.38
C GLN A 121 11.90 -31.45 -15.35
N SER A 122 12.00 -31.24 -16.67
CA SER A 122 11.86 -32.33 -17.65
C SER A 122 13.08 -33.26 -17.69
N VAL A 123 14.20 -32.86 -17.12
CA VAL A 123 15.45 -33.63 -17.14
C VAL A 123 15.51 -34.65 -15.99
N GLU A 124 14.88 -34.36 -14.85
CA GLU A 124 14.81 -35.30 -13.71
C GLU A 124 14.00 -36.57 -14.00
N ASN A 125 13.04 -36.53 -14.94
CA ASN A 125 12.28 -37.71 -15.35
C ASN A 125 12.97 -38.59 -16.39
N THR A 126 14.11 -38.16 -16.95
CA THR A 126 14.84 -38.92 -17.98
C THR A 126 16.07 -39.64 -17.44
N PHE A 127 16.49 -39.37 -16.20
CA PHE A 127 17.64 -40.04 -15.58
C PHE A 127 17.18 -41.16 -14.63
N GLY A 128 17.23 -42.40 -15.14
CA GLY A 128 17.06 -43.64 -14.37
C GLY A 128 16.45 -44.76 -15.21
N ASP A 129 17.20 -45.83 -15.47
CA ASP A 129 16.69 -47.02 -16.13
C ASP A 129 15.68 -47.74 -15.23
N THR A 130 14.39 -47.62 -15.55
CA THR A 130 13.35 -48.42 -14.92
C THR A 130 13.32 -49.81 -15.53
N SER A 131 14.03 -50.76 -14.92
CA SER A 131 13.89 -52.19 -15.25
C SER A 131 12.66 -52.77 -14.54
N VAL A 132 11.65 -53.17 -15.33
CA VAL A 132 10.41 -53.77 -14.82
C VAL A 132 10.61 -55.29 -14.75
N SER A 133 10.58 -55.86 -13.55
CA SER A 133 10.64 -57.32 -13.33
C SER A 133 9.37 -57.80 -12.60
N PRO A 134 8.91 -59.07 -12.77
CA PRO A 134 7.60 -59.53 -12.32
C PRO A 134 7.36 -59.54 -10.80
N LEU A 135 8.38 -59.22 -9.99
CA LEU A 135 8.31 -59.18 -8.53
C LEU A 135 8.15 -57.77 -7.93
N GLY A 136 8.10 -56.73 -8.77
CA GLY A 136 7.97 -55.32 -8.36
C GLY A 136 9.00 -54.40 -9.01
N THR A 137 8.65 -53.11 -9.14
CA THR A 137 9.53 -52.09 -9.74
C THR A 137 10.69 -51.75 -8.81
N VAL A 138 11.89 -52.25 -9.12
CA VAL A 138 13.12 -51.86 -8.42
C VAL A 138 13.80 -50.75 -9.21
N ARG A 139 13.80 -49.54 -8.65
CA ARG A 139 14.45 -48.36 -9.23
C ARG A 139 15.88 -48.34 -8.72
N SER A 140 16.81 -48.87 -9.52
CA SER A 140 18.24 -48.86 -9.19
C SER A 140 18.79 -47.47 -9.50
N LEU A 141 18.85 -46.59 -8.49
CA LEU A 141 19.66 -45.38 -8.59
C LEU A 141 21.11 -45.76 -8.33
N ASP A 142 21.98 -45.57 -9.33
CA ASP A 142 23.43 -45.63 -9.12
C ASP A 142 23.84 -44.52 -8.14
N ALA A 143 24.92 -44.69 -7.38
CA ALA A 143 25.41 -43.70 -6.42
C ALA A 143 25.72 -42.35 -7.11
N GLY A 144 26.13 -42.39 -8.38
CA GLY A 144 26.31 -41.21 -9.22
C GLY A 144 25.02 -40.47 -9.55
N ASP A 145 23.90 -41.19 -9.73
CA ASP A 145 22.59 -40.60 -10.04
C ASP A 145 21.81 -40.21 -8.78
N ALA A 146 22.01 -40.91 -7.66
CA ALA A 146 21.57 -40.48 -6.33
C ALA A 146 22.30 -39.19 -5.88
N ALA A 147 23.59 -39.06 -6.17
CA ALA A 147 24.34 -37.82 -5.92
C ALA A 147 23.86 -36.69 -6.84
N LYS A 148 23.66 -36.96 -8.14
CA LYS A 148 23.12 -35.95 -9.08
C LYS A 148 21.70 -35.52 -8.74
N SER A 149 20.82 -36.45 -8.37
CA SER A 149 19.45 -36.12 -7.94
C SER A 149 19.40 -35.46 -6.56
N GLY A 150 20.33 -35.79 -5.65
CA GLY A 150 20.50 -35.08 -4.38
C GLY A 150 21.04 -33.66 -4.55
N ILE A 151 21.98 -33.46 -5.48
CA ILE A 151 22.48 -32.14 -5.88
C ILE A 151 21.38 -31.35 -6.61
N ALA A 152 20.65 -31.97 -7.53
CA ALA A 152 19.54 -31.34 -8.25
C ALA A 152 18.38 -30.97 -7.30
N GLY A 153 17.99 -31.87 -6.40
CA GLY A 153 17.00 -31.63 -5.35
C GLY A 153 17.43 -30.58 -4.31
N GLY A 154 18.74 -30.48 -4.02
CA GLY A 154 19.31 -29.45 -3.17
C GLY A 154 19.37 -28.08 -3.84
N LEU A 155 19.69 -28.04 -5.13
CA LEU A 155 19.71 -26.82 -5.96
C LEU A 155 18.30 -26.32 -6.26
N SER A 156 17.33 -27.20 -6.52
CA SER A 156 15.93 -26.83 -6.76
C SER A 156 15.32 -26.23 -5.49
N LYS A 157 15.48 -26.88 -4.33
CA LYS A 157 14.98 -26.36 -3.05
C LYS A 157 15.66 -25.06 -2.61
N SER A 158 16.93 -24.86 -2.97
CA SER A 158 17.62 -23.57 -2.76
C SER A 158 17.14 -22.49 -3.74
N SER A 159 16.80 -22.87 -4.97
CA SER A 159 16.28 -21.95 -5.99
C SER A 159 14.85 -21.52 -5.68
N ASP A 160 14.02 -22.42 -5.13
CA ASP A 160 12.66 -22.11 -4.68
C ASP A 160 12.70 -21.06 -3.56
N LYS A 161 13.54 -21.25 -2.54
CA LYS A 161 13.71 -20.24 -1.47
C LYS A 161 14.24 -18.91 -1.97
N LEU A 162 15.16 -18.93 -2.95
CA LEU A 162 15.68 -17.70 -3.55
C LEU A 162 14.57 -16.99 -4.33
N THR A 163 13.78 -17.76 -5.08
CA THR A 163 12.64 -17.26 -5.85
C THR A 163 11.59 -16.66 -4.92
N ASP A 164 11.29 -17.32 -3.79
CA ASP A 164 10.40 -16.81 -2.75
C ASP A 164 10.94 -15.51 -2.14
N PHE A 165 12.22 -15.45 -1.80
CA PHE A 165 12.86 -14.22 -1.29
C PHE A 165 12.80 -13.07 -2.32
N TYR A 166 13.07 -13.34 -3.59
CA TYR A 166 12.97 -12.35 -4.67
C TYR A 166 11.52 -11.97 -4.97
N LEU A 167 10.57 -12.90 -4.84
CA LEU A 167 9.14 -12.64 -4.96
C LEU A 167 8.65 -11.74 -3.81
N ASP A 168 9.09 -11.99 -2.58
CA ASP A 168 8.75 -11.16 -1.43
C ASP A 168 9.38 -9.77 -1.52
N LEU A 169 10.63 -9.67 -1.98
CA LEU A 169 11.26 -8.39 -2.28
C LEU A 169 10.52 -7.64 -3.40
N ALA A 170 10.05 -8.35 -4.44
CA ALA A 170 9.25 -7.77 -5.50
C ALA A 170 7.86 -7.32 -5.03
N ARG A 171 7.25 -8.04 -4.07
CA ARG A 171 5.98 -7.65 -3.44
C ARG A 171 6.13 -6.39 -2.58
N GLN A 172 7.25 -6.24 -1.87
CA GLN A 172 7.58 -5.02 -1.13
C GLN A 172 7.78 -3.82 -2.05
N ALA A 173 8.33 -4.02 -3.26
CA ALA A 173 8.44 -3.01 -4.31
C ALA A 173 7.14 -2.82 -5.12
N GLY A 174 5.99 -3.05 -4.49
CA GLY A 174 4.67 -3.02 -5.11
C GLY A 174 4.34 -1.70 -5.82
N PRO A 175 3.31 -1.70 -6.68
CA PRO A 175 2.87 -0.48 -7.35
C PRO A 175 2.50 0.60 -6.34
N ILE A 176 2.90 1.84 -6.63
CA ILE A 176 2.50 3.03 -5.87
C ILE A 176 1.62 3.93 -6.74
N VAL A 177 0.76 4.71 -6.09
CA VAL A 177 -0.02 5.78 -6.71
C VAL A 177 0.48 7.11 -6.16
N GLU A 178 1.15 7.88 -7.01
CA GLU A 178 1.76 9.17 -6.67
C GLU A 178 0.72 10.29 -6.82
N VAL A 179 0.57 11.11 -5.78
CA VAL A 179 -0.22 12.35 -5.79
C VAL A 179 0.68 13.53 -5.41
N GLY A 180 0.70 14.54 -6.27
CA GLY A 180 1.51 15.74 -6.06
C GLY A 180 1.10 16.54 -4.81
N ALA A 181 2.08 17.23 -4.22
CA ALA A 181 1.87 18.17 -3.12
C ALA A 181 1.04 19.39 -3.57
N ALA A 182 0.49 20.13 -2.62
CA ALA A 182 -0.24 21.36 -2.90
C ALA A 182 -1.42 21.19 -3.88
N LYS A 183 -2.03 20.00 -3.93
CA LYS A 183 -3.24 19.75 -4.72
C LYS A 183 -4.48 20.25 -3.97
N ASP A 184 -5.41 20.89 -4.68
CA ASP A 184 -6.69 21.31 -4.12
C ASP A 184 -7.64 20.12 -4.04
N VAL A 185 -8.29 19.96 -2.90
CA VAL A 185 -9.14 18.82 -2.57
C VAL A 185 -10.39 19.29 -1.84
N VAL A 186 -11.43 18.47 -1.86
CA VAL A 186 -12.64 18.68 -1.09
C VAL A 186 -12.71 17.66 0.03
N VAL A 187 -12.81 18.14 1.25
CA VAL A 187 -13.01 17.31 2.45
C VAL A 187 -14.50 17.12 2.66
N VAL A 188 -14.93 15.88 2.84
CA VAL A 188 -16.30 15.50 3.17
C VAL A 188 -16.30 14.81 4.52
N ILE A 189 -17.03 15.36 5.48
CA ILE A 189 -17.22 14.78 6.81
C ILE A 189 -18.50 13.93 6.75
N GLN A 190 -18.40 12.67 7.19
CA GLN A 190 -19.52 11.72 7.15
C GLN A 190 -20.33 11.72 8.45
N GLU A 191 -19.65 11.85 9.59
CA GLU A 191 -20.29 11.82 10.91
C GLU A 191 -20.14 13.19 11.56
N GLY A 192 -21.24 13.75 12.05
CA GLY A 192 -21.23 14.98 12.81
C GLY A 192 -20.48 14.76 14.14
N VAL A 193 -19.52 15.63 14.43
CA VAL A 193 -18.75 15.60 15.67
C VAL A 193 -19.10 16.81 16.53
N ALA A 194 -19.33 16.56 17.81
CA ALA A 194 -19.33 17.60 18.81
C ALA A 194 -17.87 18.03 19.02
N LEU A 195 -17.56 19.30 18.76
CA LEU A 195 -16.21 19.81 18.95
C LEU A 195 -15.99 20.08 20.44
N GLU A 196 -15.24 19.23 21.13
CA GLU A 196 -14.77 19.58 22.48
C GLU A 196 -13.54 20.48 22.36
N ILE A 197 -13.69 21.68 22.93
CA ILE A 197 -12.62 22.67 22.99
C ILE A 197 -11.75 22.32 24.20
N LYS A 198 -10.54 21.79 23.95
CA LYS A 198 -9.58 21.54 25.03
C LYS A 198 -8.82 22.84 25.30
N PRO A 199 -8.79 23.34 26.55
CA PRO A 199 -7.93 24.46 26.91
C PRO A 199 -6.47 24.05 26.74
N THR A 200 -5.67 24.90 26.10
CA THR A 200 -4.24 24.64 25.91
C THR A 200 -3.56 24.59 27.28
N ALA A 201 -2.88 23.49 27.59
CA ALA A 201 -2.09 23.34 28.81
C ALA A 201 -0.85 24.24 28.74
N GLY A 202 -1.00 25.52 29.10
CA GLY A 202 0.09 26.48 28.96
C GLY A 202 -0.26 27.94 29.25
N SER A 203 -1.04 28.22 30.30
CA SER A 203 -0.95 29.52 30.97
C SER A 203 -0.56 29.31 32.43
N LYS A 204 0.76 29.21 32.66
CA LYS A 204 1.36 29.44 33.97
C LYS A 204 2.37 30.57 33.82
N PHE A 205 1.97 31.72 34.39
CA PHE A 205 2.72 32.93 34.74
C PHE A 205 3.13 33.88 33.61
#